data_AF-A0A4Y2M8Y5-F1
#
_entry.id   AF-A0A4Y2M8Y5-F1
#
_cell.length_a   1.000
_cell.length_b   1.000
_cell.length_c   1.000
_cell.angle_alpha   90.00
_cell.angle_beta   90.00
_cell.angle_gamma   90.00
#
_symmetry.space_group_name_H-M   'P 1'
#
loop_
_entity.id
_entity.type
_entity.pdbx_description
1 polymer ?
#
loop_
_entity_poly.entity_id
_entity_poly.type
_entity_poly.pdbx_seq_one_letter_code
_entity_poly.pdbx_strand_id
1 'polypeptide(L)'
;MQSLWLQKLDWNDNLPTKVLQVWNDFLVKLPGVNEINVPRYILSEDATKIELHGFSDASERAYGAVIYIRCVTHSGLIQTKLVCSKSRFSPLKPITVPRLELSAALLLARLMHKIVPVLDLPLDKICLWTDSKIVLALLNMQPHLLKTFVSNRGAKIQSLCSNSQWRHVSSKCNPADVLSRGADAKDLRDNDLWWQGPEFLLRNITNSEEYPCPKDKTFEQELKRNVTVSCVVTLTFLINF
;
A
#
# COMPACT_ATOMS: atom_id res chain seq x y z
N MET A 1 13.65 -2.04 -18.72
CA MET A 1 13.74 -0.60 -19.03
C MET A 1 14.59 0.18 -18.03
N GLN A 2 14.25 0.27 -16.73
CA GLN A 2 15.08 1.03 -15.76
C GLN A 2 16.55 0.57 -15.70
N SER A 3 16.80 -0.74 -15.84
CA SER A 3 18.15 -1.30 -15.93
C SER A 3 18.95 -0.79 -17.13
N LEU A 4 18.30 -0.52 -18.27
CA LEU A 4 18.95 0.01 -19.47
C LEU A 4 19.38 1.46 -19.26
N TRP A 5 18.55 2.26 -18.59
CA TRP A 5 18.89 3.65 -18.27
C TRP A 5 20.11 3.76 -17.36
N LEU A 6 20.30 2.81 -16.44
CA LEU A 6 21.48 2.74 -15.59
C LEU A 6 22.75 2.35 -16.36
N GLN A 7 22.60 1.63 -17.48
CA GLN A 7 23.71 1.17 -18.31
C GLN A 7 24.19 2.22 -19.31
N LYS A 8 23.48 3.36 -19.43
CA LYS A 8 23.84 4.49 -20.32
C LYS A 8 24.14 4.06 -21.76
N LEU A 9 23.34 3.13 -22.28
CA LEU A 9 23.44 2.68 -23.67
C LEU A 9 22.97 3.77 -24.62
N ASP A 10 23.66 3.91 -25.75
CA ASP A 10 23.23 4.73 -26.88
C ASP A 10 22.19 4.00 -27.73
N TRP A 11 21.47 4.77 -28.56
CA TRP A 11 20.36 4.26 -29.38
C TRP A 11 20.76 3.12 -30.33
N ASN A 12 22.02 3.10 -30.77
CA ASN A 12 22.54 2.12 -31.72
C ASN A 12 23.27 0.95 -31.04
N ASP A 13 23.38 0.95 -29.72
CA ASP A 13 24.06 -0.12 -29.01
C ASP A 13 23.25 -1.41 -29.02
N ASN A 14 23.94 -2.53 -29.19
CA ASN A 14 23.32 -3.83 -29.04
C ASN A 14 22.86 -4.03 -27.59
N LEU A 15 21.64 -4.53 -27.42
CA LEU A 15 21.13 -4.87 -26.09
C LEU A 15 21.95 -6.01 -25.49
N PRO A 16 22.36 -5.92 -24.21
CA PRO A 16 23.00 -7.03 -23.53
C PRO A 16 22.10 -8.26 -23.55
N THR A 17 22.67 -9.44 -23.76
CA THR A 17 21.96 -10.72 -23.91
C THR A 17 20.92 -10.95 -22.80
N LYS A 18 21.28 -10.63 -21.55
CA LYS A 18 20.39 -10.76 -20.40
C LYS A 18 19.15 -9.87 -20.49
N VAL A 19 19.29 -8.64 -21.00
CA VAL A 19 18.15 -7.73 -21.14
C VAL A 19 17.27 -8.15 -22.32
N LEU A 20 17.89 -8.57 -23.42
CA LEU A 20 17.18 -9.10 -24.58
C LEU A 20 16.34 -10.33 -24.21
N GLN A 21 16.89 -11.23 -23.39
CA GLN A 21 16.16 -12.40 -22.90
C GLN A 21 14.93 -12.00 -22.07
N VAL A 22 15.08 -11.11 -21.09
CA VAL A 22 13.96 -10.60 -20.28
C VAL A 22 12.90 -9.91 -21.15
N TRP A 23 13.32 -9.20 -22.18
CA TRP A 23 12.42 -8.54 -23.13
C TRP A 23 11.63 -9.57 -23.96
N ASN A 24 12.30 -10.59 -24.49
CA ASN A 24 11.65 -11.65 -25.25
C ASN A 24 10.67 -12.45 -24.38
N ASP A 25 11.06 -12.77 -23.13
CA ASP A 25 10.18 -13.43 -22.17
C ASP A 25 8.92 -12.60 -21.90
N PHE A 26 9.06 -11.27 -21.79
CA PHE A 26 7.92 -10.36 -21.65
C PHE A 26 7.02 -10.38 -22.90
N LEU A 27 7.60 -10.32 -24.11
CA LEU A 27 6.83 -10.34 -25.37
C LEU A 27 6.03 -11.64 -25.53
N VAL A 28 6.61 -12.78 -25.17
CA VAL A 28 5.92 -14.09 -25.23
C VAL A 28 4.74 -14.15 -24.26
N LYS A 29 4.86 -13.50 -23.10
CA LYS A 29 3.81 -13.50 -22.06
C LYS A 29 2.73 -12.44 -22.28
N LEU A 30 3.04 -11.36 -23.00
CA LEU A 30 2.15 -10.21 -23.22
C LEU A 30 0.76 -10.57 -23.80
N PRO A 31 0.61 -11.52 -24.74
CA PRO A 31 -0.70 -11.90 -25.26
C PRO A 31 -1.68 -12.40 -24.20
N GLY A 32 -1.20 -12.91 -23.06
CA GLY A 32 -2.04 -13.34 -21.94
C GLY A 32 -2.88 -12.22 -21.32
N VAL A 33 -2.54 -10.94 -21.56
CA VAL A 33 -3.36 -9.80 -21.13
C VAL A 33 -4.75 -9.83 -21.77
N ASN A 34 -4.88 -10.37 -22.97
CA ASN A 34 -6.18 -10.49 -23.66
C ASN A 34 -7.15 -11.46 -22.97
N GLU A 35 -6.65 -12.29 -22.05
CA GLU A 35 -7.45 -13.25 -21.29
C GLU A 35 -7.96 -12.66 -19.97
N ILE A 36 -7.51 -11.45 -19.60
CA ILE A 36 -7.92 -10.78 -18.37
C ILE A 36 -9.24 -10.04 -18.61
N ASN A 37 -10.28 -10.48 -17.91
CA ASN A 37 -11.60 -9.86 -17.93
C ASN A 37 -11.86 -9.12 -16.62
N VAL A 38 -12.10 -7.81 -16.70
CA VAL A 38 -12.41 -6.98 -15.53
C VAL A 38 -13.87 -6.55 -15.57
N PRO A 39 -14.71 -7.01 -14.62
CA PRO A 39 -16.10 -6.56 -14.54
C PRO A 39 -16.18 -5.05 -14.35
N ARG A 40 -16.95 -4.36 -15.20
CA ARG A 40 -17.15 -2.91 -15.07
C ARG A 40 -18.01 -2.52 -13.88
N TYR A 41 -18.94 -3.39 -13.48
CA TYR A 41 -19.85 -3.14 -12.38
C TYR A 41 -19.21 -3.52 -11.04
N ILE A 42 -18.91 -2.51 -10.23
CA ILE A 42 -18.16 -2.65 -8.98
C ILE A 42 -19.04 -2.81 -7.73
N LEU A 43 -20.35 -2.60 -7.84
CA LEU A 43 -21.28 -2.76 -6.73
C LEU A 43 -21.90 -4.15 -6.70
N SER A 44 -22.56 -4.46 -5.61
CA SER A 44 -23.45 -5.60 -5.45
C SER A 44 -24.90 -5.11 -5.46
N GLU A 45 -25.80 -5.90 -6.01
CA GLU A 45 -27.24 -5.65 -5.85
C GLU A 45 -27.61 -5.74 -4.36
N ASP A 46 -28.51 -4.87 -3.91
CA ASP A 46 -28.97 -4.80 -2.52
C ASP A 46 -27.87 -4.59 -1.47
N ALA A 47 -26.80 -3.86 -1.83
CA ALA A 47 -25.75 -3.48 -0.90
C ALA A 47 -26.31 -2.57 0.21
N THR A 48 -26.23 -3.06 1.45
CA THR A 48 -26.64 -2.33 2.66
C THR A 48 -25.48 -1.59 3.33
N LYS A 49 -24.24 -2.04 3.09
CA LYS A 49 -23.02 -1.37 3.53
C LYS A 49 -22.00 -1.33 2.42
N ILE A 50 -21.34 -0.19 2.26
CA ILE A 50 -20.32 0.07 1.25
C ILE A 50 -19.08 0.63 1.93
N GLU A 51 -17.97 -0.09 1.80
CA GLU A 51 -16.68 0.29 2.38
C GLU A 51 -15.59 0.36 1.29
N LEU A 52 -14.63 1.26 1.45
CA LEU A 52 -13.42 1.29 0.61
C LEU A 52 -12.21 0.81 1.40
N HIS A 53 -11.44 -0.08 0.79
CA HIS A 53 -10.23 -0.67 1.36
C HIS A 53 -9.05 -0.43 0.43
N GLY A 54 -8.14 0.42 0.84
CA GLY A 54 -6.94 0.76 0.10
C GLY A 54 -5.70 0.09 0.67
N PHE A 55 -4.86 -0.52 -0.15
CA PHE A 55 -3.61 -1.16 0.25
C PHE A 55 -2.43 -0.47 -0.42
N SER A 56 -1.33 -0.30 0.31
CA SER A 56 -0.09 0.25 -0.22
C SER A 56 1.08 -0.66 0.09
N ASP A 57 2.02 -0.74 -0.86
CA ASP A 57 3.27 -1.47 -0.69
C ASP A 57 4.42 -0.82 -1.49
N ALA A 58 5.65 -1.10 -1.06
CA ALA A 58 6.84 -0.65 -1.75
C ALA A 58 7.98 -1.67 -1.72
N SER A 59 8.68 -1.75 -2.84
CA SER A 59 9.97 -2.42 -2.99
C SER A 59 11.02 -1.43 -3.48
N GLU A 60 12.28 -1.87 -3.51
CA GLU A 60 13.37 -1.08 -4.10
C GLU A 60 13.15 -0.75 -5.59
N ARG A 61 12.30 -1.52 -6.28
CA ARG A 61 12.03 -1.37 -7.72
C ARG A 61 10.83 -0.47 -8.01
N ALA A 62 9.76 -0.62 -7.24
CA ALA A 62 8.51 0.09 -7.46
C ALA A 62 7.70 0.19 -6.17
N TYR A 63 6.79 1.16 -6.12
CA TYR A 63 5.81 1.26 -5.06
C TYR A 63 4.43 1.51 -5.66
N GLY A 64 3.39 1.09 -4.95
CA GLY A 64 2.05 1.07 -5.51
C GLY A 64 0.95 1.15 -4.46
N ALA A 65 -0.25 1.36 -4.96
CA ALA A 65 -1.48 1.36 -4.20
C ALA A 65 -2.59 0.68 -5.00
N VAL A 66 -3.48 -0.03 -4.31
CA VAL A 66 -4.67 -0.67 -4.88
C VAL A 66 -5.87 -0.42 -3.99
N ILE A 67 -7.05 -0.20 -4.58
CA ILE A 67 -8.29 0.11 -3.86
C ILE A 67 -9.35 -0.90 -4.27
N TYR A 68 -10.00 -1.47 -3.26
CA TYR A 68 -11.16 -2.34 -3.38
C TYR A 68 -12.38 -1.68 -2.79
N ILE A 69 -13.54 -1.98 -3.36
CA ILE A 69 -14.83 -1.74 -2.75
C ILE A 69 -15.30 -3.04 -2.10
N ARG A 70 -15.85 -2.93 -0.90
CA ARG A 70 -16.44 -4.04 -0.14
C ARG A 70 -17.92 -3.73 0.07
N CYS A 71 -18.78 -4.60 -0.43
CA CYS A 71 -20.22 -4.49 -0.29
C CYS A 71 -20.74 -5.62 0.61
N VAL A 72 -21.62 -5.27 1.54
CA VAL A 72 -22.39 -6.25 2.33
C VAL A 72 -23.85 -6.16 1.91
N THR A 73 -24.41 -7.25 1.38
CA THR A 73 -25.80 -7.28 0.94
C THR A 73 -26.76 -7.47 2.13
N HIS A 74 -28.06 -7.29 1.89
CA HIS A 74 -29.09 -7.57 2.90
C HIS A 74 -29.09 -9.04 3.38
N SER A 75 -28.71 -9.99 2.51
CA SER A 75 -28.57 -11.40 2.87
C SER A 75 -27.30 -11.72 3.67
N GLY A 76 -26.45 -10.72 3.94
CA GLY A 76 -25.17 -10.90 4.62
C GLY A 76 -24.04 -11.41 3.72
N LEU A 77 -24.27 -11.53 2.40
CA LEU A 77 -23.21 -11.85 1.45
C LEU A 77 -22.22 -10.68 1.38
N ILE A 78 -20.94 -11.00 1.50
CA ILE A 78 -19.86 -10.02 1.39
C ILE A 78 -19.17 -10.23 0.05
N GLN A 79 -19.06 -9.16 -0.72
CA GLN A 79 -18.35 -9.17 -1.98
C GLN A 79 -17.33 -8.03 -2.03
N THR A 80 -16.21 -8.30 -2.67
CA THR A 80 -15.13 -7.36 -2.88
C THR A 80 -14.79 -7.28 -4.36
N LYS A 81 -14.56 -6.07 -4.84
CA LYS A 81 -14.17 -5.83 -6.24
C LYS A 81 -13.06 -4.80 -6.32
N LEU A 82 -12.13 -5.03 -7.23
CA LEU A 82 -11.07 -4.08 -7.55
C LEU A 82 -11.68 -2.81 -8.18
N VAL A 83 -11.38 -1.64 -7.61
CA VAL A 83 -11.83 -0.34 -8.13
C VAL A 83 -10.75 0.28 -9.01
N CYS A 84 -9.56 0.46 -8.46
CA CYS A 84 -8.43 0.99 -9.20
C CYS A 84 -7.10 0.62 -8.54
N SER A 85 -6.02 0.71 -9.32
CA SER A 85 -4.66 0.58 -8.81
C SER A 85 -3.74 1.60 -9.47
N LYS A 86 -2.62 1.88 -8.82
CA LYS A 86 -1.60 2.81 -9.33
C LYS A 86 -0.23 2.40 -8.82
N SER A 87 0.72 2.24 -9.74
CA SER A 87 2.13 1.99 -9.43
C SER A 87 3.03 3.12 -9.91
N ARG A 88 4.24 3.20 -9.35
CA ARG A 88 5.33 4.09 -9.74
C ARG A 88 6.66 3.36 -9.59
N PHE A 89 7.57 3.58 -10.55
CA PHE A 89 8.95 3.13 -10.39
C PHE A 89 9.64 3.87 -9.25
N SER A 90 10.49 3.16 -8.52
CA SER A 90 11.35 3.73 -7.51
C SER A 90 12.32 4.73 -8.14
N PRO A 91 12.62 5.87 -7.50
CA PRO A 91 13.56 6.86 -8.02
C PRO A 91 14.94 6.24 -8.28
N LEU A 92 15.61 6.68 -9.35
CA LEU A 92 17.00 6.27 -9.64
C LEU A 92 17.98 6.67 -8.53
N LYS A 93 17.68 7.76 -7.81
CA LYS A 93 18.44 8.15 -6.62
C LYS A 93 18.02 7.24 -5.46
N PRO A 94 18.96 6.50 -4.83
CA PRO A 94 18.63 5.60 -3.74
C PRO A 94 17.92 6.33 -2.61
N ILE A 95 16.78 5.79 -2.21
CA ILE A 95 16.07 6.17 -1.00
C ILE A 95 15.80 4.91 -0.19
N THR A 96 15.71 5.07 1.13
CA THR A 96 15.52 3.94 2.04
C THR A 96 14.15 3.29 1.82
N VAL A 97 14.04 1.99 2.08
CA VAL A 97 12.77 1.24 1.98
C VAL A 97 11.65 1.89 2.80
N PRO A 98 11.86 2.33 4.07
CA PRO A 98 10.82 3.06 4.82
C PRO A 98 10.29 4.32 4.13
N ARG A 99 11.13 5.04 3.38
CA ARG A 99 10.71 6.22 2.62
C ARG A 99 9.94 5.87 1.36
N LEU A 100 10.24 4.72 0.75
CA LEU A 100 9.47 4.16 -0.35
C LEU A 100 8.10 3.69 0.13
N GLU A 101 8.04 2.96 1.24
CA GLU A 101 6.78 2.53 1.87
C GLU A 101 5.91 3.75 2.24
N LEU A 102 6.49 4.79 2.85
CA LEU A 102 5.78 6.04 3.12
C LEU A 102 5.30 6.75 1.84
N SER A 103 6.06 6.61 0.75
CA SER A 103 5.66 7.16 -0.56
C SER A 103 4.52 6.35 -1.18
N ALA A 104 4.45 5.05 -0.95
CA ALA A 104 3.31 4.20 -1.29
C ALA A 104 2.06 4.60 -0.50
N ALA A 105 2.20 4.81 0.81
CA ALA A 105 1.12 5.29 1.66
C ALA A 105 0.58 6.65 1.19
N LEU A 106 1.46 7.58 0.82
CA LEU A 106 1.04 8.86 0.23
C LEU A 106 0.37 8.70 -1.15
N LEU A 107 0.85 7.76 -1.97
CA LEU A 107 0.23 7.44 -3.26
C LEU A 107 -1.21 6.94 -3.05
N LEU A 108 -1.40 6.04 -2.08
CA LEU A 108 -2.70 5.53 -1.69
C LEU A 108 -3.63 6.64 -1.18
N ALA A 109 -3.16 7.48 -0.26
CA ALA A 109 -3.94 8.59 0.28
C ALA A 109 -4.43 9.54 -0.83
N ARG A 110 -3.56 9.86 -1.80
CA ARG A 110 -3.91 10.68 -2.96
C ARG A 110 -4.89 10.00 -3.90
N LEU A 111 -4.75 8.69 -4.10
CA LEU A 111 -5.65 7.92 -4.96
C LEU A 111 -7.05 7.85 -4.32
N MET A 112 -7.11 7.56 -3.01
CA MET A 112 -8.36 7.52 -2.25
C MET A 112 -9.07 8.89 -2.27
N HIS A 113 -8.34 9.97 -1.98
CA HIS A 113 -8.89 11.33 -2.02
C HIS A 113 -9.45 11.72 -3.39
N LYS A 114 -8.89 11.17 -4.48
CA LYS A 114 -9.40 11.41 -5.84
C LYS A 114 -10.61 10.55 -6.19
N ILE A 115 -10.64 9.30 -5.75
CA ILE A 115 -11.69 8.34 -6.17
C ILE A 115 -12.98 8.52 -5.38
N VAL A 116 -12.89 8.90 -4.11
CA VAL A 116 -14.07 9.04 -3.22
C VAL A 116 -15.12 10.00 -3.81
N PRO A 117 -14.77 11.23 -4.24
CA PRO A 117 -15.76 12.13 -4.84
C PRO A 117 -16.24 11.69 -6.22
N VAL A 118 -15.45 10.89 -6.94
CA VAL A 118 -15.79 10.41 -8.29
C VAL A 118 -16.78 9.24 -8.22
N LEU A 119 -16.69 8.41 -7.18
CA LEU A 119 -17.64 7.31 -6.96
C LEU A 119 -19.01 7.84 -6.55
N ASP A 120 -19.07 8.93 -5.78
CA ASP A 120 -20.29 9.56 -5.30
C ASP A 120 -21.26 8.54 -4.65
N LEU A 121 -20.71 7.71 -3.76
CA LEU A 121 -21.43 6.65 -3.06
C LEU A 121 -21.59 6.99 -1.57
N PRO A 122 -22.66 6.50 -0.92
CA PRO A 122 -22.82 6.59 0.54
C PRO A 122 -21.86 5.60 1.22
N LEU A 123 -20.59 6.00 1.37
CA LEU A 123 -19.56 5.15 1.98
C LEU A 123 -19.72 5.11 3.50
N ASP A 124 -19.88 3.92 4.06
CA ASP A 124 -19.92 3.69 5.52
C ASP A 124 -18.53 3.78 6.15
N LYS A 125 -17.48 3.37 5.40
CA LYS A 125 -16.13 3.25 5.95
C LYS A 125 -15.04 3.36 4.89
N ILE A 126 -13.91 3.96 5.28
CA ILE A 126 -12.67 3.97 4.49
C ILE A 126 -11.51 3.45 5.34
N CYS A 127 -10.90 2.34 4.92
CA CYS A 127 -9.74 1.73 5.56
C CYS A 127 -8.52 1.77 4.64
N LEU A 128 -7.37 2.11 5.19
CA LEU A 128 -6.08 2.15 4.48
C LEU A 128 -5.12 1.17 5.15
N TRP A 129 -4.42 0.38 4.36
CA TRP A 129 -3.63 -0.77 4.83
C TRP A 129 -2.19 -0.68 4.32
N THR A 130 -1.26 -1.00 5.19
CA THR A 130 0.15 -1.20 4.85
C THR A 130 0.72 -2.32 5.70
N ASP A 131 1.66 -3.09 5.18
CA ASP A 131 2.43 -4.08 5.93
C ASP A 131 3.67 -3.49 6.61
N SER A 132 3.97 -2.22 6.37
CA SER A 132 5.02 -1.50 7.07
C SER A 132 4.55 -0.98 8.43
N LYS A 133 4.95 -1.68 9.49
CA LYS A 133 4.82 -1.18 10.86
C LYS A 133 5.60 0.12 11.08
N ILE A 134 6.70 0.33 10.34
CA ILE A 134 7.47 1.57 10.38
C ILE A 134 6.60 2.73 9.88
N VAL A 135 5.94 2.60 8.73
CA VAL A 135 5.03 3.64 8.23
C VAL A 135 3.94 3.97 9.23
N LEU A 136 3.29 2.95 9.82
CA LEU A 136 2.26 3.17 10.84
C LEU A 136 2.79 3.93 12.06
N ALA A 137 3.98 3.58 12.55
CA ALA A 137 4.61 4.32 13.64
C ALA A 137 4.91 5.78 13.25
N LEU A 138 5.47 6.00 12.05
CA LEU A 138 5.78 7.35 11.56
C LEU A 138 4.52 8.22 11.37
N LEU A 139 3.39 7.64 10.97
CA LEU A 139 2.11 8.33 10.84
C LEU A 139 1.50 8.73 12.19
N ASN A 140 1.85 8.03 13.27
CA ASN A 140 1.37 8.32 14.62
C ASN A 140 2.34 9.23 15.42
N MET A 141 3.54 9.51 14.89
CA MET A 141 4.51 10.39 15.52
C MET A 141 4.22 11.87 15.30
N GLN A 142 4.65 12.71 16.24
CA GLN A 142 4.52 14.16 16.10
C GLN A 142 5.43 14.68 14.97
N PRO A 143 4.92 15.48 14.01
CA PRO A 143 5.68 15.92 12.83
C PRO A 143 7.00 16.64 13.14
N HIS A 144 7.10 17.31 14.28
CA HIS A 144 8.29 18.07 14.66
C HIS A 144 9.50 17.17 15.01
N LEU A 145 9.26 15.92 15.42
CA LEU A 145 10.28 14.93 15.75
C LEU A 145 10.91 14.30 14.49
N LEU A 146 10.20 14.35 13.37
CA LEU A 146 10.52 13.63 12.14
C LEU A 146 11.34 14.48 11.17
N LYS A 147 12.26 13.87 10.44
CA LYS A 147 12.95 14.51 9.32
C LYS A 147 11.96 15.04 8.29
N THR A 148 12.33 16.14 7.61
CA THR A 148 11.46 16.89 6.69
C THR A 148 10.76 16.02 5.65
N PHE A 149 11.44 15.02 5.09
CA PHE A 149 10.85 14.11 4.11
C PHE A 149 9.63 13.36 4.66
N VAL A 150 9.76 12.82 5.87
CA VAL A 150 8.73 12.03 6.53
C VAL A 150 7.64 12.96 7.07
N SER A 151 8.04 14.02 7.77
CA SER A 151 7.13 15.03 8.35
C SER A 151 6.17 15.60 7.31
N ASN A 152 6.69 16.07 6.16
CA ASN A 152 5.85 16.67 5.11
C ASN A 152 4.89 15.66 4.48
N ARG A 153 5.32 14.40 4.30
CA ARG A 153 4.48 13.36 3.70
C ARG A 153 3.43 12.84 4.68
N GLY A 154 3.80 12.63 5.95
CA GLY A 154 2.88 12.26 7.02
C GLY A 154 1.78 13.30 7.20
N ALA A 155 2.14 14.58 7.29
CA ALA A 155 1.18 15.68 7.35
C ALA A 155 0.24 15.68 6.12
N LYS A 156 0.79 15.44 4.92
CA LYS A 156 -0.04 15.37 3.72
C LYS A 156 -0.99 14.17 3.73
N ILE A 157 -0.55 12.99 4.18
CA ILE A 157 -1.39 11.80 4.34
C ILE A 157 -2.53 12.08 5.31
N GLN A 158 -2.23 12.60 6.49
CA GLN A 158 -3.23 12.94 7.50
C GLN A 158 -4.25 13.96 6.97
N SER A 159 -3.80 14.98 6.22
CA SER A 159 -4.68 15.98 5.62
C SER A 159 -5.62 15.43 4.53
N LEU A 160 -5.20 14.41 3.78
CA LEU A 160 -5.99 13.84 2.67
C LEU A 160 -7.00 12.80 3.15
N CYS A 161 -6.72 12.15 4.28
CA CYS A 161 -7.43 10.98 4.78
C CYS A 161 -7.78 11.12 6.27
N SER A 162 -8.25 12.31 6.68
CA SER A 162 -8.58 12.60 8.09
C SER A 162 -9.67 11.68 8.65
N ASN A 163 -10.57 11.20 7.79
CA ASN A 163 -11.69 10.33 8.16
C ASN A 163 -11.38 8.84 7.89
N SER A 164 -10.14 8.49 7.55
CA SER A 164 -9.75 7.12 7.21
C SER A 164 -8.95 6.47 8.34
N GLN A 165 -9.09 5.16 8.46
CA GLN A 165 -8.33 4.38 9.45
C GLN A 165 -7.15 3.67 8.79
N TRP A 166 -5.93 4.03 9.20
CA TRP A 166 -4.72 3.30 8.82
C TRP A 166 -4.58 2.03 9.65
N ARG A 167 -4.27 0.90 9.00
CA ARG A 167 -4.20 -0.43 9.59
C ARG A 167 -3.02 -1.24 9.07
N HIS A 168 -2.58 -2.19 9.88
CA HIS A 168 -1.57 -3.16 9.48
C HIS A 168 -2.21 -4.32 8.72
N VAL A 169 -1.55 -4.80 7.67
CA VAL A 169 -1.85 -6.06 6.99
C VAL A 169 -0.57 -6.89 6.90
N SER A 170 -0.64 -8.22 6.94
CA SER A 170 0.56 -9.02 6.68
C SER A 170 0.94 -8.95 5.19
N SER A 171 2.23 -9.00 4.86
CA SER A 171 2.69 -8.95 3.46
C SER A 171 2.05 -10.05 2.59
N LYS A 172 1.82 -11.25 3.16
CA LYS A 172 1.13 -12.36 2.47
C LYS A 172 -0.32 -12.04 2.07
N CYS A 173 -0.96 -11.13 2.79
CA CYS A 173 -2.33 -10.69 2.53
C CYS A 173 -2.38 -9.28 1.90
N ASN A 174 -1.23 -8.74 1.44
CA ASN A 174 -1.15 -7.42 0.87
C ASN A 174 -1.21 -7.48 -0.67
N PRO A 175 -2.34 -7.16 -1.32
CA PRO A 175 -2.43 -7.21 -2.77
C PRO A 175 -1.55 -6.16 -3.48
N ALA A 176 -1.11 -5.10 -2.77
CA ALA A 176 -0.21 -4.11 -3.34
C ALA A 176 1.21 -4.66 -3.62
N ASP A 177 1.58 -5.80 -3.02
CA ASP A 177 2.87 -6.48 -3.23
C ASP A 177 3.01 -6.95 -4.70
N VAL A 178 1.90 -7.27 -5.37
CA VAL A 178 1.84 -7.56 -6.81
C VAL A 178 2.33 -6.36 -7.64
N LEU A 179 2.00 -5.13 -7.22
CA LEU A 179 2.41 -3.91 -7.92
C LEU A 179 3.88 -3.57 -7.71
N SER A 180 4.41 -3.83 -6.51
CA SER A 180 5.79 -3.46 -6.16
C SER A 180 6.82 -4.46 -6.68
N ARG A 181 6.43 -5.74 -6.79
CA ARG A 181 7.30 -6.84 -7.28
C ARG A 181 7.13 -7.13 -8.76
N GLY A 182 5.93 -6.88 -9.29
CA GLY A 182 5.52 -7.23 -10.64
C GLY A 182 4.95 -8.65 -10.72
N ALA A 183 4.08 -8.86 -11.69
CA ALA A 183 3.53 -10.15 -12.08
C ALA A 183 3.42 -10.19 -13.61
N ASP A 184 3.53 -11.39 -14.19
CA ASP A 184 3.19 -11.55 -15.59
C ASP A 184 1.67 -11.69 -15.79
N ALA A 185 1.22 -11.71 -17.05
CA ALA A 185 -0.21 -11.70 -17.36
C ALA A 185 -0.94 -12.95 -16.85
N LYS A 186 -0.29 -14.12 -16.86
CA LYS A 186 -0.89 -15.38 -16.39
C LYS A 186 -0.96 -15.40 -14.87
N ASP A 187 0.13 -15.03 -14.23
CA ASP A 187 0.19 -14.89 -12.78
C ASP A 187 -0.87 -13.91 -12.28
N LEU A 188 -1.06 -12.78 -12.99
CA LEU A 188 -2.07 -11.79 -12.63
C LEU A 188 -3.49 -12.30 -12.85
N ARG A 189 -3.75 -13.01 -13.97
CA ARG A 189 -5.08 -13.56 -14.30
C ARG A 189 -5.58 -14.50 -13.21
N ASP A 190 -4.71 -15.37 -12.70
CA ASP A 190 -5.08 -16.43 -11.75
C ASP A 190 -4.87 -16.01 -10.27
N ASN A 191 -4.74 -14.71 -10.00
CA ASN A 191 -4.45 -14.18 -8.66
C ASN A 191 -5.71 -13.66 -7.97
N ASP A 192 -6.34 -14.51 -7.15
CA ASP A 192 -7.51 -14.14 -6.37
C ASP A 192 -7.24 -13.00 -5.37
N LEU A 193 -6.05 -12.97 -4.76
CA LEU A 193 -5.66 -11.87 -3.86
C LEU A 193 -5.70 -10.53 -4.62
N TRP A 194 -5.30 -10.50 -5.89
CA TRP A 194 -5.34 -9.30 -6.71
C TRP A 194 -6.76 -8.92 -7.14
N TRP A 195 -7.59 -9.87 -7.58
CA TRP A 195 -8.91 -9.54 -8.13
C TRP A 195 -9.98 -9.36 -7.06
N GLN A 196 -9.92 -10.15 -5.99
CA GLN A 196 -10.91 -10.16 -4.91
C GLN A 196 -10.38 -9.45 -3.65
N GLY A 197 -9.09 -9.15 -3.57
CA GLY A 197 -8.49 -8.67 -2.33
C GLY A 197 -8.29 -9.81 -1.32
N PRO A 198 -7.78 -9.50 -0.12
CA PRO A 198 -7.48 -10.53 0.86
C PRO A 198 -8.74 -11.13 1.48
N GLU A 199 -8.69 -12.43 1.77
CA GLU A 199 -9.82 -13.23 2.25
C GLU A 199 -10.51 -12.65 3.50
N PHE A 200 -9.76 -11.96 4.37
CA PHE A 200 -10.35 -11.34 5.56
C PHE A 200 -11.37 -10.24 5.23
N LEU A 201 -11.32 -9.64 4.03
CA LEU A 201 -12.34 -8.71 3.58
C LEU A 201 -13.66 -9.40 3.24
N LEU A 202 -13.65 -10.69 2.92
CA LEU A 202 -14.86 -11.50 2.66
C LEU A 202 -15.57 -11.95 3.94
N ARG A 203 -15.05 -11.55 5.11
CA ARG A 203 -15.59 -11.89 6.43
C ARG A 203 -16.03 -10.63 7.17
N ASN A 204 -16.77 -10.80 8.27
CA ASN A 204 -17.06 -9.69 9.17
C ASN A 204 -15.77 -9.28 9.89
N ILE A 205 -15.34 -8.03 9.67
CA ILE A 205 -14.12 -7.47 10.27
C ILE A 205 -14.46 -7.05 11.72
N THR A 206 -14.34 -7.98 12.67
CA THR A 206 -14.81 -7.77 14.06
C THR A 206 -13.82 -7.06 14.96
N ASN A 207 -12.51 -7.10 14.72
CA ASN A 207 -11.54 -6.26 15.45
C ASN A 207 -10.23 -6.06 14.69
N SER A 208 -9.69 -4.86 14.79
CA SER A 208 -8.32 -4.48 14.39
C SER A 208 -7.37 -4.90 15.50
N GLU A 209 -6.35 -5.69 15.20
CA GLU A 209 -5.23 -5.90 16.13
C GLU A 209 -4.64 -4.55 16.57
N GLU A 210 -4.37 -4.42 17.88
CA GLU A 210 -3.61 -3.31 18.47
C GLU A 210 -2.24 -3.20 17.81
N TYR A 211 -1.75 -1.97 17.62
CA TYR A 211 -0.44 -1.71 17.03
C TYR A 211 0.66 -1.83 18.09
N PRO A 212 1.45 -2.91 18.13
CA PRO A 212 2.70 -2.84 18.87
C PRO A 212 3.60 -1.81 18.18
N CYS A 213 4.22 -0.94 18.98
CA CYS A 213 5.36 -0.15 18.54
C CYS A 213 6.37 -1.09 17.83
N PRO A 214 6.90 -0.75 16.65
CA PRO A 214 7.89 -1.59 15.99
C PRO A 214 9.03 -1.89 16.97
N LYS A 215 9.28 -3.17 17.26
CA LYS A 215 10.51 -3.59 17.94
C LYS A 215 11.75 -3.29 17.09
N ASP A 216 11.53 -3.10 15.79
CA ASP A 216 12.53 -2.69 14.83
C ASP A 216 12.81 -1.18 14.94
N LYS A 217 14.02 -0.84 15.39
CA LYS A 217 14.50 0.53 15.60
C LYS A 217 14.79 1.29 14.30
N THR A 218 14.52 0.70 13.13
CA THR A 218 14.78 1.34 11.83
C THR A 218 14.07 2.71 11.69
N PHE A 219 12.94 2.92 12.36
CA PHE A 219 12.26 4.22 12.38
C PHE A 219 13.07 5.33 13.08
N GLU A 220 13.95 5.00 14.03
CA GLU A 220 14.77 5.97 14.76
C GLU A 220 15.68 6.76 13.82
N GLN A 221 16.05 6.16 12.68
CA GLN A 221 16.81 6.84 11.63
C GLN A 221 16.05 8.01 11.01
N GLU A 222 14.73 8.06 11.12
CA GLU A 222 13.90 9.16 10.60
C GLU A 222 13.59 10.24 11.64
N LEU A 223 14.08 10.08 12.88
CA LEU A 223 14.04 11.13 13.89
C LEU A 223 15.09 12.21 13.62
N LYS A 224 14.81 13.45 14.03
CA LYS A 224 15.81 14.53 14.07
C LYS A 224 16.84 14.21 15.16
N ARG A 225 18.12 14.47 14.89
CA ARG A 225 19.28 14.12 15.75
C ARG A 225 19.27 14.77 17.15
N ASN A 226 18.32 15.64 17.47
CA ASN A 226 18.25 16.37 18.75
C ASN A 226 17.18 15.81 19.71
N VAL A 227 16.65 14.61 19.46
CA VAL A 227 15.64 13.98 20.33
C VAL A 227 16.32 12.92 21.20
N THR A 228 16.64 13.28 22.44
CA THR A 228 16.93 12.31 23.50
C THR A 228 15.63 11.59 23.83
N VAL A 229 15.48 10.33 23.40
CA VAL A 229 14.34 9.50 23.82
C VAL A 229 14.64 8.97 25.22
N SER A 230 14.32 9.73 26.26
CA SER A 230 14.29 9.22 27.63
C SER A 230 12.95 8.51 27.86
N CYS A 231 12.97 7.18 27.79
CA CYS A 231 11.86 6.37 28.27
C CYS A 231 11.92 6.34 29.81
N VAL A 232 11.20 7.25 30.47
CA VAL A 232 11.04 7.22 31.93
C VAL A 232 9.97 6.20 32.26
N VAL A 233 10.41 5.03 32.74
CA VAL A 233 9.51 4.07 33.38
C VAL A 233 9.34 4.51 34.83
N THR A 234 8.26 5.23 35.13
CA THR A 234 7.86 5.51 36.51
C THR A 234 7.20 4.25 37.08
N LEU A 235 7.98 3.46 37.82
CA LEU A 235 7.45 2.43 38.72
C LEU A 235 6.93 3.13 39.97
N THR A 236 5.64 3.46 39.99
CA THR A 236 4.97 3.89 41.22
C THR A 236 4.73 2.65 42.08
N PHE A 237 5.64 2.36 43.01
CA PHE A 237 5.36 1.42 44.10
C PHE A 237 4.42 2.11 45.09
N LEU A 238 3.14 1.70 45.09
CA LEU A 238 2.23 1.97 46.20
C LEU A 238 2.65 1.06 47.36
N ILE A 239 3.33 1.64 48.35
CA ILE A 239 3.50 1.02 49.67
C ILE A 239 2.22 1.35 50.45
N ASN A 240 1.38 0.34 50.69
CA ASN A 240 0.30 0.41 51.66
C ASN A 240 0.89 0.33 53.07
N PHE A 241 0.57 1.29 53.93
CA PHE A 241 0.60 1.15 55.38
C PHE A 241 -0.84 1.11 55.89
#